data_AF-A0A3B9IFT3-F1
#
_entry.id   AF-A0A3B9IFT3-F1
#
_cell.length_a   1.000
_cell.length_b   1.000
_cell.length_c   1.000
_cell.angle_alpha   90.00
_cell.angle_beta   90.00
_cell.angle_gamma   90.00
#
_symmetry.space_group_name_H-M   'P 1'
#
loop_
_entity.id
_entity.type
_entity.pdbx_description
1 polymer ?
#
loop_
_entity_poly.entity_id
_entity_poly.type
_entity_poly.pdbx_seq_one_letter_code
_entity_poly.pdbx_strand_id
1 'polypeptide(L)' 'MKVIICGAGQVGHNIARSLVREENDITVIDQSEDLI' A
#
# COMPACT_ATOMS: atom_id res chain seq x y z
N MET A 1 7.50 7.53 8.82
CA MET A 1 7.52 6.23 9.55
C MET A 1 7.56 5.07 8.55
N LYS A 2 7.77 3.82 9.00
CA LYS A 2 7.68 2.63 8.14
C LYS A 2 6.31 1.97 8.27
N VAL A 3 5.63 1.73 7.17
CA VAL A 3 4.28 1.15 7.14
C VAL A 3 4.24 -0.02 6.17
N ILE A 4 3.64 -1.14 6.60
CA ILE A 4 3.40 -2.30 5.75
C ILE A 4 1.89 -2.44 5.55
N ILE A 5 1.46 -2.58 4.29
CA ILE A 5 0.07 -2.80 3.92
C ILE A 5 -0.06 -4.19 3.29
N CYS A 6 -0.87 -5.05 3.90
CA CYS A 6 -1.18 -6.38 3.37
C CYS A 6 -2.51 -6.32 2.61
N GLY A 7 -2.43 -6.22 1.28
CA GLY A 7 -3.54 -6.08 0.34
C GLY A 7 -3.38 -4.80 -0.51
N ALA A 8 -3.16 -4.96 -1.82
CA ALA A 8 -3.05 -3.93 -2.85
C ALA A 8 -4.37 -3.70 -3.62
N GLY A 9 -5.49 -4.27 -3.15
CA GLY A 9 -6.83 -3.97 -3.68
C GLY A 9 -7.23 -2.49 -3.50
N GLN A 10 -8.47 -2.16 -3.88
CA GLN A 10 -8.94 -0.76 -3.92
C GLN A 10 -8.69 0.04 -2.64
N VAL A 11 -8.91 -0.57 -1.48
CA VAL A 11 -8.72 0.09 -0.17
C VAL A 11 -7.24 0.28 0.12
N GLY A 12 -6.43 -0.77 0.01
CA GLY A 12 -5.00 -0.72 0.32
C GLY A 12 -4.24 0.27 -0.56
N HIS A 13 -4.59 0.36 -1.84
CA HIS A 13 -4.00 1.34 -2.76
C HIS A 13 -4.33 2.79 -2.38
N ASN A 14 -5.58 3.06 -1.98
CA ASN A 14 -5.99 4.41 -1.55
C ASN A 14 -5.34 4.81 -0.22
N ILE A 15 -5.19 3.86 0.70
CA ILE A 15 -4.47 4.09 1.97
C ILE A 15 -3.00 4.38 1.69
N ALA A 16 -2.33 3.55 0.88
CA ALA A 16 -0.94 3.77 0.49
C ALA A 16 -0.74 5.17 -0.12
N ARG A 17 -1.60 5.56 -1.06
CA ARG A 17 -1.55 6.88 -1.71
C ARG A 17 -1.67 8.04 -0.74
N SER A 18 -2.55 7.91 0.26
CA SER A 18 -2.74 8.95 1.27
C SER A 18 -1.52 9.05 2.19
N LEU A 19 -0.99 7.90 2.64
CA LEU A 19 0.13 7.85 3.58
C LEU A 19 1.48 8.24 2.94
N VAL A 20 1.68 8.04 1.64
CA VAL A 20 2.90 8.51 0.94
C VAL A 20 3.04 10.03 1.01
N ARG A 21 1.92 10.78 1.03
CA ARG A 21 1.93 12.25 1.11
C ARG A 21 2.45 12.77 2.45
N GLU A 22 2.50 11.93 3.47
CA GLU A 22 3.04 12.24 4.79
C GLU A 22 4.51 11.81 4.94
N GLU A 23 5.23 11.59 3.83
CA GLU A 23 6.65 11.18 3.81
C GLU A 23 6.91 9.85 4.55
N ASN A 24 5.94 8.94 4.51
CA ASN A 24 6.11 7.59 5.04
C ASN A 24 6.78 6.66 4.02
N ASP A 25 7.62 5.75 4.52
CA ASP A 25 8.21 4.65 3.78
C ASP A 25 7.22 3.47 3.81
N ILE A 26 6.63 3.15 2.65
CA ILE A 26 5.49 2.23 2.55
C ILE A 26 5.86 1.04 1.68
N THR A 27 5.64 -0.15 2.22
CA THR A 27 5.71 -1.41 1.47
C THR A 27 4.31 -2.01 1.39
N VAL A 28 3.83 -2.26 0.17
CA VAL A 28 2.55 -2.95 -0.07
C VAL A 28 2.84 -4.37 -0.52
N ILE A 29 2.16 -5.34 0.10
CA ILE A 29 2.28 -6.77 -0.19
C ILE A 29 0.89 -7.27 -0.54
N ASP A 30 0.75 -7.93 -1.69
CA ASP A 30 -0.47 -8.67 -2.05
C ASP A 30 -0.08 -10.08 -2.49
N GLN A 31 -0.98 -11.04 -2.28
CA GLN A 31 -0.79 -12.43 -2.70
C GLN A 31 -1.36 -12.69 -4.12
N SER A 32 -2.18 -11.78 -4.63
CA SER A 32 -2.77 -11.85 -5.96
C SER A 32 -1.77 -11.34 -7.00
N GLU A 33 -1.30 -12.23 -7.88
CA GLU A 33 -0.45 -11.85 -9.02
C GLU A 33 -1.21 -11.01 -10.07
N ASP A 34 -2.53 -11.11 -10.10
CA ASP A 34 -3.41 -10.45 -11.09
C ASP A 34 -3.54 -8.91 -10.93
N LEU A 35 -2.91 -8.31 -9.92
CA LEU A 35 -3.03 -6.88 -9.62
C LEU A 35 -1.97 -5.99 -10.32
N ILE A 36 -1.14 -6.56 -11.20
CA ILE A 36 -0.08 -5.85 -11.95
C ILE A 36 -0.59 -5.36 -13.30
#